data_AF-A0A9D9PU14-F1
#
_entry.id   AF-A0A9D9PU14-F1
#
_cell.length_a   1.000
_cell.length_b   1.000
_cell.length_c   1.000
_cell.angle_alpha   90.00
_cell.angle_beta   90.00
_cell.angle_gamma   90.00
#
_symmetry.space_group_name_H-M   'P 1'
#
loop_
_entity.id
_entity.type
_entity.pdbx_description
1 polymer ?
#
loop_
_entity_poly.entity_id
_entity_poly.type
_entity_poly.pdbx_seq_one_letter_code
_entity_poly.pdbx_strand_id
1 'polypeptide(L)'
;MLKRGQKPPSGKTVLCDGRSGKPFHQEVTVGYIYLMKLAHLVDDKIHARSIGPYSLVTQQPLGGKAQFGGQRFGEMEVWALEAYGAAHTLQEILTV
;
A
#
# COMPACT_ATOMS: atom_id res chain seq x y z
N MET A 1 18.94 -33.09 -11.41
CA MET A 1 17.65 -33.27 -10.69
C MET A 1 16.44 -33.25 -11.63
N LEU A 2 16.26 -32.24 -12.49
CA LEU A 2 15.07 -32.14 -13.38
C LEU A 2 14.85 -33.33 -14.33
N LYS A 3 15.91 -33.82 -15.01
CA LYS A 3 15.84 -35.01 -15.89
C LYS A 3 15.53 -36.31 -15.14
N ARG A 4 15.90 -36.44 -13.86
CA ARG A 4 15.55 -37.61 -13.03
C ARG A 4 14.09 -37.58 -12.57
N GLY A 5 13.49 -36.40 -12.46
CA GLY A 5 12.10 -36.21 -12.08
C GLY A 5 11.11 -36.12 -13.25
N GLN A 6 11.50 -36.57 -14.46
CA GLN A 6 10.68 -36.49 -15.68
C GLN A 6 10.11 -35.10 -15.99
N LYS A 7 10.82 -34.03 -15.59
CA LYS A 7 10.42 -32.65 -15.90
C LYS A 7 11.20 -32.12 -17.11
N PRO A 8 10.57 -31.26 -17.94
CA PRO A 8 11.25 -30.65 -19.07
C PRO A 8 12.49 -29.88 -18.59
N PRO A 9 13.61 -29.95 -19.34
CA PRO A 9 14.87 -29.34 -18.93
C PRO A 9 14.79 -27.80 -18.86
N SER A 10 13.82 -27.20 -19.56
CA SER A 10 13.52 -25.75 -19.50
C SER A 10 12.86 -25.33 -18.18
N GLY A 11 12.33 -26.27 -17.39
CA GLY A 11 11.55 -25.96 -16.18
C GLY A 11 10.16 -25.34 -16.45
N LYS A 12 9.73 -25.29 -17.72
CA LYS A 12 8.44 -24.73 -18.15
C LYS A 12 7.40 -25.82 -18.37
N THR A 13 6.12 -25.48 -18.19
CA THR A 13 4.98 -26.38 -18.46
C THR A 13 3.85 -25.62 -19.15
N VAL A 14 3.02 -26.32 -19.92
CA VAL A 14 1.76 -25.77 -20.42
C VAL A 14 0.80 -25.63 -19.24
N LEU A 15 0.31 -24.41 -19.03
CA LEU A 15 -0.67 -24.09 -18.00
C LEU A 15 -2.01 -23.80 -18.70
N CYS A 16 -3.13 -24.17 -18.09
CA CYS A 16 -4.47 -23.89 -18.62
C CYS A 16 -5.15 -22.83 -17.75
N ASP A 17 -5.84 -21.89 -18.39
CA ASP A 17 -6.63 -20.88 -17.69
C ASP A 17 -7.81 -21.53 -16.94
N GLY A 18 -7.88 -21.30 -15.63
CA GLY A 18 -8.93 -21.83 -14.76
C GLY A 18 -10.32 -21.25 -15.02
N ARG A 19 -10.45 -20.14 -15.76
CA ARG A 19 -11.74 -19.57 -16.14
C ARG A 19 -12.27 -20.09 -17.47
N SER A 20 -11.42 -20.15 -18.50
CA SER A 20 -11.83 -20.52 -19.87
C SER A 20 -11.49 -21.95 -20.28
N GLY A 21 -10.61 -22.65 -19.55
CA GLY A 21 -10.13 -23.99 -19.88
C GLY A 21 -9.13 -24.06 -21.05
N LYS A 22 -8.79 -22.92 -21.67
CA LYS A 22 -7.84 -22.86 -22.79
C LYS A 22 -6.39 -22.82 -22.29
N PRO A 23 -5.43 -23.41 -23.03
CA PRO A 23 -4.01 -23.29 -22.69
C PRO A 23 -3.52 -21.85 -22.87
N PHE A 24 -2.57 -21.43 -22.02
CA PHE A 24 -1.84 -20.16 -22.22
C PHE A 24 -1.03 -20.21 -23.52
N HIS A 25 -0.83 -19.05 -24.15
CA HIS A 25 -0.09 -18.95 -25.42
C HIS A 25 1.40 -19.36 -25.30
N GLN A 26 1.98 -19.22 -24.11
CA GLN A 26 3.38 -19.55 -23.82
C GLN A 26 3.47 -20.51 -22.63
N GLU A 27 4.51 -21.35 -22.63
CA GLU A 27 4.82 -22.19 -21.49
C GLU A 27 5.27 -21.37 -20.28
N VAL A 28 4.79 -21.72 -19.09
CA VAL A 28 5.01 -20.99 -17.85
C VAL A 28 5.96 -21.78 -16.95
N THR A 29 6.92 -21.10 -16.31
CA THR A 29 7.80 -21.72 -15.31
C THR A 29 7.02 -21.92 -14.01
N VAL A 30 6.95 -23.16 -13.54
CA VAL A 30 6.28 -23.52 -12.28
C VAL A 30 7.25 -24.26 -11.39
N GLY A 31 7.36 -23.85 -10.13
CA GLY A 31 8.31 -24.41 -9.18
C GLY A 31 7.86 -24.21 -7.74
N TYR A 32 8.65 -24.77 -6.82
CA TYR A 32 8.45 -24.61 -5.39
C TYR A 32 9.35 -23.49 -4.90
N ILE A 33 8.76 -22.52 -4.21
CA ILE A 33 9.46 -21.47 -3.50
C ILE A 33 8.99 -21.46 -2.05
N TYR A 34 9.90 -21.17 -1.13
CA TYR A 34 9.55 -20.95 0.26
C TYR A 34 9.16 -19.49 0.45
N LEU A 35 7.90 -19.23 0.80
CA LEU A 35 7.40 -17.89 1.09
C LEU A 35 7.40 -17.64 2.61
N MET A 36 7.85 -16.45 3.01
CA MET A 36 7.71 -15.95 4.38
C MET A 36 6.71 -14.80 4.39
N LYS A 37 5.67 -14.90 5.22
CA LYS A 37 4.70 -13.82 5.46
C LYS A 37 5.26 -12.90 6.54
N LEU A 38 5.40 -11.61 6.22
CA LEU A 38 5.84 -10.59 7.17
C LEU A 38 4.66 -10.08 8.02
N ALA A 39 4.98 -9.48 9.17
CA ALA A 39 4.00 -8.96 10.12
C ALA A 39 3.28 -7.67 9.65
N HIS A 40 3.68 -7.07 8.52
CA HIS A 40 3.11 -5.82 8.02
C HIS A 40 1.74 -6.02 7.37
N LEU A 41 0.72 -6.28 8.17
CA LEU A 41 -0.67 -6.41 7.72
C LEU A 41 -1.29 -5.04 7.43
N VAL A 42 -2.25 -5.01 6.49
CA VAL A 42 -2.97 -3.79 6.11
C VAL A 42 -3.90 -3.33 7.23
N ASP A 43 -4.50 -4.26 7.96
CA ASP A 43 -5.43 -3.99 9.06
C ASP A 43 -4.80 -3.09 10.14
N ASP A 44 -3.50 -3.26 10.39
CA ASP A 44 -2.76 -2.45 11.36
C ASP A 44 -2.46 -1.03 10.84
N LYS A 45 -2.53 -0.80 9.53
CA LYS A 45 -2.17 0.46 8.87
C LYS A 45 -3.35 1.39 8.61
N ILE A 46 -4.56 0.86 8.44
CA ILE A 46 -5.74 1.68 8.15
C ILE A 46 -6.04 2.59 9.36
N HIS A 47 -6.18 3.89 9.11
CA HIS A 47 -6.54 4.91 10.10
C HIS A 47 -7.25 6.09 9.42
N ALA A 48 -8.30 6.60 10.04
CA ALA A 48 -9.03 7.77 9.57
C ALA A 48 -9.51 8.61 10.75
N ARG A 49 -9.63 9.92 10.54
CA ARG A 49 -10.08 10.88 11.55
C ARG A 49 -11.03 11.88 10.91
N SER A 50 -12.20 12.07 11.50
CA SER A 50 -13.11 13.18 11.20
C SER A 50 -12.98 14.28 12.25
N ILE A 51 -13.36 14.01 13.50
CA ILE A 51 -13.21 14.89 14.67
C ILE A 51 -12.60 14.06 15.80
N GLY A 52 -11.78 14.67 16.65
CA GLY A 52 -11.12 13.97 17.74
C GLY A 52 -10.51 14.91 18.78
N PRO A 53 -9.71 14.39 19.71
CA PRO A 53 -9.08 15.18 20.76
C PRO A 53 -8.04 16.16 20.19
N TYR A 54 -7.85 17.27 20.91
CA TYR A 54 -6.92 18.34 20.61
C TYR A 54 -5.97 18.56 21.79
N SER A 55 -4.77 19.04 21.49
CA SER A 55 -3.78 19.45 22.51
C SER A 55 -4.29 20.67 23.29
N LEU A 56 -4.14 20.64 24.61
CA LEU A 56 -4.55 21.76 25.47
C LEU A 56 -3.74 23.04 25.22
N VAL A 57 -2.48 22.91 24.79
CA VAL A 57 -1.56 24.05 24.62
C VAL A 57 -1.76 24.72 23.26
N THR A 58 -1.74 23.93 22.19
CA THR A 58 -1.74 24.47 20.81
C THR A 58 -3.10 24.40 20.14
N GLN A 59 -4.08 23.72 20.75
CA GLN A 59 -5.37 23.44 20.13
C GLN A 59 -5.24 22.80 18.73
N GLN A 60 -4.19 21.99 18.53
CA GLN A 60 -3.97 21.20 17.32
C GLN A 60 -4.33 19.71 17.56
N PRO A 61 -4.71 18.96 16.53
CA PRO A 61 -4.96 17.52 16.64
C PRO A 61 -3.80 16.77 17.30
N LEU A 62 -4.13 15.78 18.13
CA LEU A 62 -3.11 14.90 18.72
C LEU A 62 -2.41 14.04 17.66
N GLY A 63 -1.23 13.52 18.00
CA GLY A 63 -0.45 12.62 17.15
C GLY A 63 -0.72 11.15 17.44
N GLY A 64 -0.65 10.32 16.40
CA GLY A 64 -0.64 8.86 16.53
C GLY A 64 -2.02 8.18 16.47
N LYS A 65 -2.06 7.01 15.84
CA LYS A 65 -3.27 6.19 15.65
C LYS A 65 -3.95 5.83 16.97
N ALA A 66 -3.18 5.51 18.00
CA ALA A 66 -3.69 5.10 19.31
C ALA A 66 -4.50 6.20 20.03
N GLN A 67 -4.27 7.47 19.70
CA GLN A 67 -4.94 8.63 20.32
C GLN A 67 -6.04 9.21 19.42
N PHE A 68 -6.45 8.50 18.38
CA PHE A 68 -7.29 9.04 17.31
C PHE A 68 -6.71 10.35 16.74
N GLY A 69 -5.38 10.37 16.59
CA GLY A 69 -4.63 11.52 16.12
C GLY A 69 -4.83 11.83 14.64
N GLY A 70 -4.54 13.06 14.25
CA GLY A 70 -4.60 13.52 12.86
C GLY A 70 -3.32 13.20 12.08
N GLN A 71 -3.42 13.28 10.76
CA GLN A 71 -2.23 13.27 9.90
C GLN A 71 -1.56 14.65 9.96
N ARG A 72 -0.23 14.66 10.04
CA ARG A 72 0.53 15.90 9.95
C ARG A 72 0.54 16.39 8.51
N PHE A 73 0.18 17.65 8.31
CA PHE A 73 0.47 18.42 7.10
C PHE A 73 1.69 19.30 7.40
N GLY A 74 2.82 19.03 6.77
CA GLY A 74 4.10 19.65 7.07
C GLY A 74 4.50 20.72 6.07
N GLU A 75 5.72 21.22 6.25
CA GLU A 75 6.31 22.28 5.43
C GLU A 75 6.44 21.89 3.96
N MET A 76 6.82 20.64 3.68
CA MET A 76 6.94 20.14 2.31
C MET A 76 5.60 20.10 1.59
N GLU A 77 4.53 19.73 2.29
CA GLU A 77 3.18 19.70 1.71
C GLU A 77 2.62 21.11 1.48
N VAL A 78 2.95 22.07 2.35
CA VAL A 78 2.66 23.49 2.13
C VAL A 78 3.33 23.99 0.85
N TRP A 79 4.64 23.76 0.69
CA TRP A 79 5.37 24.15 -0.53
C TRP A 79 4.78 23.52 -1.79
N ALA A 80 4.32 22.27 -1.71
CA ALA A 80 3.68 21.59 -2.84
C ALA A 80 2.38 22.30 -3.26
N LEU A 81 1.54 22.72 -2.32
CA LEU A 81 0.31 23.46 -2.63
C LEU A 81 0.57 24.89 -3.10
N GLU A 82 1.57 25.56 -2.54
CA GLU A 82 2.00 26.88 -2.99
C GLU A 82 2.51 26.85 -4.43
N ALA A 83 3.38 25.88 -4.76
CA ALA A 83 3.90 25.69 -6.11
C ALA A 83 2.81 25.34 -7.13
N TYR A 84 1.77 24.61 -6.70
CA TYR A 84 0.60 24.32 -7.54
C TYR A 84 -0.33 25.54 -7.70
N GLY A 85 -0.24 26.54 -6.83
CA GLY A 85 -1.12 27.71 -6.83
C GLY A 85 -2.48 27.47 -6.17
N ALA A 86 -2.61 26.44 -5.31
CA ALA A 86 -3.87 26.12 -4.62
C ALA A 86 -4.05 26.93 -3.32
N ALA A 87 -4.09 28.26 -3.44
CA ALA A 87 -4.15 29.16 -2.29
C ALA A 87 -5.39 28.94 -1.39
N HIS A 88 -6.56 28.70 -1.98
CA HIS A 88 -7.80 28.47 -1.21
C HIS A 88 -7.76 27.14 -0.44
N THR A 89 -7.28 26.07 -1.06
CA THR A 89 -7.13 24.76 -0.39
C THR A 89 -6.10 24.84 0.73
N LEU A 90 -4.98 25.55 0.53
CA LEU A 90 -3.98 25.76 1.57
C LEU A 90 -4.57 26.55 2.75
N GLN A 91 -5.35 27.60 2.47
CA GLN A 91 -6.02 28.37 3.52
C GLN A 91 -7.00 27.51 4.32
N GLU A 92 -7.82 26.69 3.66
CA GLU A 92 -8.74 25.77 4.31
C GLU A 92 -7.99 24.85 5.28
N ILE A 93 -6.94 24.16 4.81
CA ILE A 93 -6.16 23.22 5.63
C ILE A 93 -5.55 23.87 6.87
N LEU A 94 -5.09 25.13 6.77
CA LEU A 94 -4.39 25.82 7.86
C LEU A 94 -5.32 26.51 8.86
N THR A 95 -6.59 26.74 8.53
CA THR A 95 -7.45 27.62 9.35
C THR A 95 -8.85 27.09 9.67
N VAL A 96 -9.43 26.19 8.85
CA VAL A 96 -10.86 25.82 8.93
C VAL A 96 -11.06 24.33 9.15
#